data_AF-A0ABD1LXW8-F1
#
_entry.id   AF-A0ABD1LXW8-F1
#
_cell.length_a   1.000
_cell.length_b   1.000
_cell.length_c   1.000
_cell.angle_alpha   90.00
_cell.angle_beta   90.00
_cell.angle_gamma   90.00
#
_symmetry.space_group_name_H-M   'P 1'
#
loop_
_entity.id
_entity.type
_entity.pdbx_description
1 polymer ?
#
loop_
_entity_poly.entity_id
_entity_poly.type
_entity_poly.pdbx_seq_one_letter_code
_entity_poly.pdbx_strand_id
1 'polypeptide(L)'
;MKDGHQEFLQEVSKGSLFKLEHMHMMTKLRPFVCPFLKEASEMFEMYIYTMGDRPYALEMAKLLDPQGEYFNSKVISRDDGTQKHQKGLDVVLGQESAVLILDDTEHAWTKHKDNLILMERYHFFASSCRQFGFSCKSLAELKSDENETDGALAKILQVLKQVHCIYFDKDQEDLVDRDVR
;
A
#
# COMPACT_ATOMS: atom_id res chain seq x y z
N MET A 1 -21.05 -23.86 16.59
CA MET A 1 -20.19 -23.43 15.47
C MET A 1 -19.86 -21.93 15.58
N LYS A 2 -19.37 -21.45 16.73
CA LYS A 2 -19.05 -20.02 16.94
C LYS A 2 -17.59 -19.74 17.31
N ASP A 3 -16.72 -20.76 17.36
CA ASP A 3 -15.34 -20.57 17.86
C ASP A 3 -14.27 -20.40 16.78
N GLY A 4 -14.50 -20.84 15.53
CA GLY A 4 -13.47 -20.81 14.47
C GLY A 4 -13.17 -19.42 13.88
N HIS A 5 -14.08 -18.44 14.03
CA HIS A 5 -13.87 -17.08 13.52
C HIS A 5 -13.03 -16.21 14.47
N GLN A 6 -13.05 -16.51 15.77
CA GLN A 6 -12.31 -15.74 16.77
C GLN A 6 -10.83 -16.13 16.82
N GLU A 7 -10.52 -17.41 16.54
CA GLU A 7 -9.13 -17.92 16.42
C GLU A 7 -8.39 -17.35 15.20
N PHE A 8 -9.05 -17.23 14.05
CA PHE A 8 -8.46 -16.65 12.83
C PHE A 8 -8.03 -15.19 13.04
N LEU A 9 -8.86 -14.40 13.73
CA LEU A 9 -8.54 -13.01 14.07
C LEU A 9 -7.40 -12.90 15.10
N GLN A 10 -7.23 -13.90 15.96
CA GLN A 10 -6.14 -13.95 16.93
C GLN A 10 -4.79 -14.34 16.30
N GLU A 11 -4.76 -15.17 15.25
CA GLU A 11 -3.54 -15.45 14.48
C GLU A 11 -3.08 -14.26 13.62
N VAL A 12 -4.01 -13.54 13.00
CA VAL A 12 -3.73 -12.28 12.27
C VAL A 12 -3.13 -11.22 13.21
N SER A 13 -3.43 -11.27 14.50
CA SER A 13 -2.87 -10.34 15.50
C SER A 13 -1.43 -10.64 15.95
N LYS A 14 -0.83 -11.78 15.57
CA LYS A 14 0.54 -12.17 16.02
C LYS A 14 1.56 -12.44 14.93
N GLY A 15 1.15 -12.66 13.68
CA GLY A 15 2.07 -12.93 12.58
C GLY A 15 1.92 -11.93 11.44
N SER A 16 3.04 -11.47 10.86
CA SER A 16 3.05 -10.71 9.60
C SER A 16 3.34 -11.59 8.38
N LEU A 17 3.54 -12.90 8.57
CA LEU A 17 3.83 -13.88 7.51
C LEU A 17 2.66 -14.85 7.34
N PHE A 18 2.11 -14.91 6.14
CA PHE A 18 0.88 -15.64 5.81
C PHE A 18 1.13 -16.61 4.67
N LYS A 19 0.49 -17.79 4.75
CA LYS A 19 0.46 -18.77 3.67
C LYS A 19 -0.93 -18.80 3.04
N LEU A 20 -1.02 -18.43 1.77
CA LEU A 20 -2.25 -18.47 1.00
C LEU A 20 -2.26 -19.73 0.13
N GLU A 21 -2.74 -20.83 0.72
CA GLU A 21 -2.69 -22.17 0.11
C GLU A 21 -3.34 -22.22 -1.28
N HIS A 22 -4.49 -21.58 -1.44
CA HIS A 22 -5.25 -21.57 -2.70
C HIS A 22 -4.57 -20.76 -3.82
N MET A 23 -3.62 -19.89 -3.47
CA MET A 23 -2.80 -19.14 -4.43
C MET A 23 -1.38 -19.73 -4.55
N HIS A 24 -1.06 -20.76 -3.77
CA HIS A 24 0.29 -21.31 -3.63
C HIS A 24 1.35 -20.24 -3.33
N MET A 25 1.03 -19.29 -2.46
CA MET A 25 1.83 -18.09 -2.20
C MET A 25 2.11 -17.88 -0.71
N MET A 26 3.30 -17.33 -0.41
CA MET A 26 3.63 -16.78 0.90
C MET A 26 3.61 -15.26 0.82
N THR A 27 2.91 -14.61 1.75
CA THR A 27 2.81 -13.15 1.83
C THR A 27 3.41 -12.67 3.14
N LYS A 28 4.29 -11.68 3.06
CA LYS A 28 4.81 -10.97 4.23
C LYS A 28 4.26 -9.55 4.21
N LEU A 29 3.50 -9.18 5.24
CA LEU A 29 3.11 -7.81 5.51
C LEU A 29 4.33 -7.01 5.94
N ARG A 30 4.47 -5.81 5.37
CA ARG A 30 5.54 -4.88 5.74
C ARG A 30 5.31 -4.40 7.18
N PRO A 31 6.35 -4.35 8.04
CA PRO A 31 6.24 -3.82 9.39
C PRO A 31 5.52 -2.46 9.42
N PHE A 32 4.75 -2.21 10.47
CA PHE A 32 3.95 -1.01 10.69
C PHE A 32 2.71 -0.83 9.78
N VAL A 33 2.33 -1.82 8.96
CA VAL A 33 1.18 -1.66 8.04
C VAL A 33 -0.16 -1.42 8.73
N CYS A 34 -0.45 -2.06 9.86
CA CYS A 34 -1.74 -1.89 10.53
C CYS A 34 -1.89 -0.49 11.16
N PRO A 35 -0.90 0.02 11.95
CA PRO A 35 -0.92 1.42 12.38
C PRO A 35 -0.95 2.40 11.21
N PHE A 36 -0.17 2.14 10.15
CA PHE A 36 -0.14 2.97 8.96
C PHE A 36 -1.53 3.12 8.33
N LEU A 37 -2.22 2.02 8.04
CA LEU A 37 -3.55 2.05 7.41
C LEU A 37 -4.58 2.74 8.31
N LYS A 38 -4.55 2.46 9.60
CA LYS A 38 -5.45 3.09 10.57
C LYS A 38 -5.28 4.61 10.58
N GLU A 39 -4.06 5.11 10.77
CA GLU A 39 -3.81 6.55 10.84
C GLU A 39 -3.99 7.24 9.48
N ALA A 40 -3.60 6.60 8.38
CA ALA A 40 -3.83 7.13 7.05
C ALA A 40 -5.32 7.26 6.72
N SER A 41 -6.16 6.32 7.19
CA SER A 41 -7.62 6.36 6.97
C SER A 41 -8.32 7.57 7.59
N GLU A 42 -7.71 8.20 8.59
CA GLU A 42 -8.23 9.42 9.22
C GLU A 42 -8.03 10.67 8.35
N MET A 43 -7.15 10.61 7.35
CA MET A 43 -6.72 11.73 6.51
C MET A 43 -7.03 11.52 5.02
N PHE A 44 -7.06 10.27 4.56
CA PHE A 44 -7.12 9.94 3.13
C PHE A 44 -8.19 8.90 2.83
N GLU A 45 -8.86 9.07 1.69
CA GLU A 45 -9.60 7.99 1.07
C GLU A 45 -8.63 7.05 0.33
N MET A 46 -8.53 5.79 0.77
CA MET A 46 -7.48 4.89 0.29
C MET A 46 -7.94 3.96 -0.83
N TYR A 47 -7.04 3.75 -1.79
CA TYR A 47 -7.20 2.84 -2.92
C TYR A 47 -6.08 1.78 -2.92
N ILE A 48 -6.40 0.56 -3.33
CA ILE A 48 -5.38 -0.41 -3.77
C ILE A 48 -5.32 -0.32 -5.30
N TYR A 49 -4.12 -0.09 -5.86
CA TYR A 49 -3.88 -0.20 -7.29
C TYR A 49 -2.68 -1.12 -7.56
N THR A 50 -2.95 -2.33 -8.03
CA THR A 50 -1.92 -3.35 -8.29
C THR A 50 -1.86 -3.81 -9.75
N MET A 51 -0.68 -4.23 -10.19
CA MET A 51 -0.48 -4.94 -11.46
C MET A 51 -0.77 -6.45 -11.36
N GLY A 52 -1.19 -6.93 -10.18
CA GLY A 52 -1.76 -8.26 -10.00
C GLY A 52 -3.15 -8.39 -10.65
N ASP A 53 -3.59 -9.62 -10.88
CA ASP A 53 -4.97 -9.86 -11.33
C ASP A 53 -5.99 -9.58 -10.22
N ARG A 54 -7.27 -9.55 -10.60
CA ARG A 54 -8.36 -9.25 -9.67
C ARG A 54 -8.44 -10.23 -8.48
N PRO A 55 -8.33 -11.56 -8.67
CA PRO A 55 -8.31 -12.50 -7.54
C PRO A 55 -7.20 -12.20 -6.53
N TYR A 56 -5.98 -11.91 -7.00
CA TYR A 56 -4.87 -11.51 -6.15
C TYR A 56 -5.16 -10.21 -5.38
N ALA A 57 -5.67 -9.19 -6.08
CA ALA A 57 -5.94 -7.89 -5.47
C ALA A 57 -6.98 -8.00 -4.34
N LEU A 58 -8.05 -8.75 -4.56
CA LEU A 58 -9.09 -8.97 -3.56
C LEU A 58 -8.59 -9.78 -2.36
N GLU A 59 -7.71 -10.76 -2.57
CA GLU A 59 -7.15 -11.55 -1.48
C GLU A 59 -6.20 -10.71 -0.61
N MET A 60 -5.37 -9.86 -1.23
CA MET A 60 -4.54 -8.90 -0.48
C MET A 60 -5.38 -7.87 0.27
N ALA A 61 -6.48 -7.40 -0.32
CA ALA A 61 -7.40 -6.48 0.34
C ALA A 61 -7.99 -7.10 1.63
N LYS A 62 -8.44 -8.36 1.59
CA LYS A 62 -8.93 -9.06 2.79
C LYS A 62 -7.86 -9.23 3.87
N LEU A 63 -6.61 -9.45 3.46
CA LEU A 63 -5.49 -9.60 4.39
C LEU A 63 -5.19 -8.28 5.13
N LEU A 64 -5.22 -7.17 4.39
CA LEU A 64 -4.93 -5.83 4.90
C LEU A 64 -6.12 -5.19 5.65
N ASP A 65 -7.34 -5.51 5.22
CA ASP A 65 -8.58 -4.89 5.66
C ASP A 65 -9.69 -5.94 5.85
N PRO A 66 -9.57 -6.82 6.85
CA PRO A 66 -10.51 -7.93 7.05
C PRO A 66 -11.92 -7.45 7.44
N GLN A 67 -12.06 -6.23 7.94
CA GLN A 67 -13.35 -5.64 8.32
C GLN A 67 -13.94 -4.74 7.22
N GLY A 68 -13.18 -4.44 6.16
CA GLY A 68 -13.64 -3.57 5.06
C GLY A 68 -13.71 -2.09 5.44
N GLU A 69 -12.91 -1.65 6.40
CA GLU A 69 -12.90 -0.27 6.91
C GLU A 69 -12.14 0.71 5.99
N TYR A 70 -11.15 0.21 5.26
CA TYR A 70 -10.13 1.03 4.59
C TYR A 70 -10.39 1.17 3.09
N PHE A 71 -10.55 0.06 2.38
CA PHE A 71 -10.58 0.08 0.91
C PHE A 71 -11.98 -0.04 0.33
N ASN A 72 -12.90 -0.75 1.00
CA ASN A 72 -14.23 -1.04 0.48
C ASN A 72 -14.17 -1.57 -0.98
N SER A 73 -14.81 -0.89 -1.93
CA SER A 73 -14.80 -1.23 -3.36
C SER A 73 -13.63 -0.64 -4.15
N LYS A 74 -12.71 0.11 -3.51
CA LYS A 74 -11.61 0.84 -4.14
C LYS A 74 -10.37 -0.04 -4.39
N VAL A 75 -10.58 -1.16 -5.06
CA VAL A 75 -9.52 -2.11 -5.43
C VAL A 75 -9.43 -2.20 -6.95
N ILE A 76 -8.33 -1.68 -7.49
CA ILE A 76 -8.02 -1.61 -8.91
C ILE A 76 -6.91 -2.63 -9.21
N SER A 77 -7.23 -3.59 -10.06
CA SER A 77 -6.31 -4.64 -10.52
C SER A 77 -5.78 -4.35 -11.93
N ARG A 78 -4.86 -5.18 -12.41
CA ARG A 78 -4.40 -5.13 -13.81
C ARG A 78 -5.54 -5.27 -14.81
N ASP A 79 -6.59 -5.99 -14.44
CA ASP A 79 -7.73 -6.27 -15.31
C ASP A 79 -8.66 -5.05 -15.44
N ASP A 80 -8.52 -4.06 -14.55
CA ASP A 80 -9.27 -2.80 -14.55
C ASP A 80 -8.50 -1.64 -15.22
N GLY A 81 -7.20 -1.83 -15.49
CA GLY A 81 -6.33 -0.79 -16.03
C GLY A 81 -6.61 -0.47 -17.50
N THR A 82 -6.58 0.82 -17.84
CA THR A 82 -6.86 1.29 -19.21
C THR A 82 -5.65 1.20 -20.15
N GLN A 83 -4.44 1.08 -19.59
CA GLN A 83 -3.19 0.99 -20.35
C GLN A 83 -2.38 -0.24 -19.97
N LYS A 84 -1.93 -0.99 -20.97
CA LYS A 84 -1.13 -2.19 -20.73
C LYS A 84 0.22 -1.79 -20.12
N HIS A 85 0.55 -2.40 -18.97
CA HIS A 85 1.79 -2.17 -18.24
C HIS A 85 1.99 -0.74 -17.67
N GLN A 86 0.93 0.07 -17.59
CA GLN A 86 0.98 1.41 -17.00
C GLN A 86 -0.23 1.62 -16.07
N LYS A 87 -0.03 2.43 -15.04
CA LYS A 87 -1.08 2.91 -14.16
C LYS A 87 -1.38 4.37 -14.49
N GLY A 88 -2.64 4.74 -14.30
CA GLY A 88 -3.16 6.09 -14.55
C GLY A 88 -4.17 6.46 -13.48
N LEU A 89 -4.34 7.76 -13.23
CA LEU A 89 -5.34 8.27 -12.29
C LEU A 89 -6.75 8.37 -12.89
N ASP A 90 -6.92 7.98 -14.16
CA ASP A 90 -8.19 8.01 -14.89
C ASP A 90 -9.27 7.07 -14.32
N VAL A 91 -8.87 6.10 -13.49
CA VAL A 91 -9.74 5.16 -12.78
C VAL A 91 -9.89 5.46 -11.28
N VAL A 92 -9.24 6.50 -10.79
CA VAL A 92 -9.30 6.96 -9.39
C VAL A 92 -10.28 8.14 -9.30
N LEU A 93 -11.16 8.13 -8.30
CA LEU A 93 -12.06 9.27 -8.09
C LEU A 93 -11.31 10.38 -7.36
N GLY A 94 -11.30 11.58 -7.94
CA GLY A 94 -10.67 12.76 -7.36
C GLY A 94 -10.07 13.67 -8.42
N GLN A 95 -9.72 14.90 -8.03
CA GLN A 95 -8.84 15.75 -8.85
C GLN A 95 -7.40 15.27 -8.67
N GLU A 96 -6.62 15.24 -9.76
CA GLU A 96 -5.22 14.83 -9.72
C GLU A 96 -4.39 15.64 -8.70
N SER A 97 -4.72 16.92 -8.50
CA SER A 97 -4.09 17.79 -7.50
C SER A 97 -4.35 17.39 -6.04
N ALA A 98 -5.25 16.45 -5.78
CA ALA A 98 -5.59 15.94 -4.45
C ALA A 98 -5.21 14.46 -4.25
N VAL A 99 -4.49 13.85 -5.20
CA VAL A 99 -4.15 12.42 -5.17
C VAL A 99 -2.65 12.24 -4.93
N LEU A 100 -2.31 11.44 -3.91
CA LEU A 100 -0.95 10.96 -3.67
C LEU A 100 -0.84 9.49 -4.04
N ILE A 101 0.31 9.10 -4.59
CA ILE A 101 0.60 7.73 -5.01
C ILE A 101 1.78 7.22 -4.17
N LEU A 102 1.61 6.08 -3.50
CA LEU A 102 2.70 5.33 -2.88
C LEU A 102 2.97 4.07 -3.71
N ASP A 103 4.11 4.02 -4.40
CA ASP A 103 4.48 2.88 -5.25
C ASP A 103 6.01 2.70 -5.25
N ASP A 104 6.49 1.47 -5.41
CA ASP A 104 7.92 1.15 -5.51
C ASP A 104 8.44 1.17 -6.96
N THR A 105 7.55 1.41 -7.94
CA THR A 105 7.86 1.31 -9.37
C THR A 105 7.53 2.59 -10.13
N GLU A 106 8.50 3.52 -10.23
CA GLU A 106 8.33 4.81 -10.92
C GLU A 106 7.80 4.68 -12.35
N HIS A 107 8.30 3.69 -13.11
CA HIS A 107 7.96 3.51 -14.51
C HIS A 107 6.50 3.08 -14.73
N ALA A 108 5.79 2.65 -13.69
CA ALA A 108 4.36 2.38 -13.77
C ALA A 108 3.53 3.67 -13.89
N TRP A 109 4.07 4.82 -13.42
CA TRP A 109 3.36 6.09 -13.27
C TRP A 109 3.94 7.20 -14.15
N THR A 110 4.33 6.87 -15.39
CA THR A 110 5.03 7.80 -16.31
C THR A 110 4.33 9.15 -16.54
N LYS A 111 3.00 9.21 -16.41
CA LYS A 111 2.18 10.42 -16.59
C LYS A 111 1.88 11.18 -15.30
N HIS A 112 2.11 10.57 -14.14
CA HIS A 112 1.72 11.08 -12.81
C HIS A 112 2.91 11.02 -11.85
N LYS A 113 4.12 11.32 -12.35
CA LYS A 113 5.35 11.28 -11.56
C LYS A 113 5.34 12.26 -10.39
N ASP A 114 4.72 13.42 -10.60
CA ASP A 114 4.65 14.48 -9.58
C ASP A 114 3.75 14.07 -8.41
N ASN A 115 2.79 13.16 -8.63
CA ASN A 115 1.96 12.57 -7.58
C ASN A 115 2.63 11.40 -6.85
N LEU A 116 3.77 10.90 -7.36
CA LEU A 116 4.41 9.69 -6.88
C LEU A 116 5.40 9.99 -5.76
N ILE A 117 5.09 9.48 -4.58
CA ILE A 117 6.05 9.27 -3.51
C ILE A 117 6.66 7.88 -3.71
N LEU A 118 7.87 7.85 -4.29
CA LEU A 118 8.57 6.60 -4.58
C LEU A 118 9.00 5.90 -3.28
N MET A 119 8.48 4.70 -3.07
CA MET A 119 8.78 3.88 -1.90
C MET A 119 9.96 2.95 -2.16
N GLU A 120 10.76 2.68 -1.13
CA GLU A 120 11.72 1.58 -1.19
C GLU A 120 10.98 0.24 -1.29
N ARG A 121 11.41 -0.59 -2.24
CA ARG A 121 10.85 -1.92 -2.49
C ARG A 121 11.10 -2.85 -1.31
N TYR A 122 10.05 -3.51 -0.82
CA TYR A 122 10.14 -4.41 0.32
C TYR A 122 10.62 -5.81 -0.09
N HIS A 123 11.88 -6.12 0.20
CA HIS A 123 12.52 -7.38 -0.17
C HIS A 123 12.70 -8.33 1.03
N PHE A 124 11.58 -8.84 1.56
CA PHE A 124 11.65 -9.84 2.63
C PHE A 124 12.20 -11.18 2.15
N PHE A 125 11.63 -11.72 1.07
CA PHE A 125 12.03 -13.00 0.49
C PHE A 125 13.14 -12.85 -0.56
N ALA A 126 14.10 -13.78 -0.55
CA ALA A 126 15.19 -13.82 -1.54
C ALA A 126 14.73 -14.00 -2.99
N SER A 127 13.56 -14.61 -3.21
CA SER A 127 12.95 -14.68 -4.55
C SER A 127 12.67 -13.30 -5.13
N SER A 128 12.26 -12.35 -4.28
CA SER A 128 12.01 -10.96 -4.68
C SER A 128 13.31 -10.28 -5.11
N CYS A 129 14.41 -10.39 -4.35
CA CYS A 129 15.71 -9.84 -4.76
C CYS A 129 16.14 -10.35 -6.15
N ARG A 130 16.04 -11.67 -6.39
CA ARG A 130 16.41 -12.29 -7.67
C ARG A 130 15.55 -11.81 -8.83
N GLN A 131 14.23 -11.71 -8.64
CA GLN A 131 13.30 -11.26 -9.67
C GLN A 131 13.61 -9.84 -10.16
N PHE A 132 14.07 -8.98 -9.27
CA PHE A 132 14.38 -7.58 -9.56
C PHE A 132 15.88 -7.32 -9.76
N GLY A 133 16.71 -8.36 -9.86
CA GLY A 133 18.13 -8.25 -10.16
C GLY A 133 19.01 -7.68 -9.03
N PHE A 134 18.52 -7.70 -7.79
CA PHE A 134 19.30 -7.25 -6.64
C PHE A 134 20.23 -8.37 -6.15
N SER A 135 21.51 -8.05 -6.01
CA SER A 135 22.55 -8.98 -5.53
C SER A 135 22.69 -9.00 -4.00
N CYS A 136 21.89 -8.22 -3.26
CA CYS A 136 21.92 -8.17 -1.81
C CYS A 136 21.14 -9.34 -1.18
N LYS A 137 21.49 -9.68 0.07
CA LYS A 137 20.72 -10.63 0.89
C LYS A 137 19.36 -10.04 1.22
N SER A 138 18.31 -10.87 1.17
CA SER A 138 16.97 -10.46 1.60
C SER A 138 16.87 -10.33 3.12
N LEU A 139 15.83 -9.67 3.62
CA LEU A 139 15.63 -9.51 5.07
C LEU A 139 15.53 -10.87 5.78
N ALA A 140 14.85 -11.84 5.17
CA ALA A 140 14.80 -13.21 5.69
C ALA A 140 16.17 -13.89 5.77
N GLU A 141 17.05 -13.70 4.78
CA GLU A 141 18.42 -14.25 4.79
C GLU A 141 19.31 -13.56 5.83
N LEU A 142 19.05 -12.29 6.12
CA LEU A 142 19.68 -11.52 7.18
C LEU A 142 19.10 -11.80 8.57
N LYS A 143 18.00 -12.57 8.66
CA LYS A 143 17.25 -12.83 9.90
C LYS A 143 16.82 -11.53 10.59
N SER A 144 16.45 -10.53 9.80
CA SER A 144 15.99 -9.22 10.25
C SER A 144 14.71 -8.82 9.52
N ASP A 145 14.16 -7.66 9.87
CA ASP A 145 13.04 -7.03 9.18
C ASP A 145 13.14 -5.49 9.35
N GLU A 146 12.25 -4.74 8.71
CA GLU A 146 12.10 -3.31 8.99
C GLU A 146 11.57 -3.07 10.41
N ASN A 147 11.91 -1.91 10.97
CA ASN A 147 11.50 -1.52 12.31
C ASN A 147 10.09 -0.91 12.31
N GLU A 148 9.29 -1.23 13.31
CA GLU A 148 7.91 -0.71 13.47
C GLU A 148 7.85 0.81 13.74
N THR A 149 8.91 1.43 14.27
CA THR A 149 8.93 2.84 14.71
C THR A 149 9.66 3.79 13.75
N ASP A 150 10.67 3.30 13.03
CA ASP A 150 11.47 4.12 12.10
C ASP A 150 11.68 3.48 10.72
N GLY A 151 10.93 2.41 10.42
CA GLY A 151 10.88 1.77 9.11
C GLY A 151 10.21 2.62 8.03
N ALA A 152 10.11 2.09 6.83
CA ALA A 152 9.66 2.85 5.67
C ALA A 152 8.23 3.37 5.81
N LEU A 153 7.30 2.53 6.31
CA LEU A 153 5.90 2.95 6.51
C LEU A 153 5.75 3.97 7.64
N ALA A 154 6.53 3.87 8.71
CA ALA A 154 6.52 4.85 9.79
C ALA A 154 6.98 6.23 9.31
N LYS A 155 8.07 6.27 8.51
CA LYS A 155 8.57 7.50 7.90
C LYS A 155 7.57 8.09 6.90
N ILE A 156 6.97 7.26 6.04
CA ILE A 156 6.05 7.77 5.03
C ILE A 156 4.76 8.31 5.64
N LEU A 157 4.29 7.74 6.75
CA LEU A 157 3.15 8.30 7.48
C LEU A 157 3.41 9.73 7.97
N GLN A 158 4.64 10.03 8.43
CA GLN A 158 5.00 11.39 8.83
C GLN A 158 4.95 12.37 7.65
N VAL A 159 5.44 11.93 6.48
CA VAL A 159 5.36 12.72 5.24
C VAL A 159 3.89 12.97 4.87
N LEU A 160 3.05 11.92 4.88
CA LEU A 160 1.62 12.06 4.57
C LEU A 160 0.90 13.03 5.51
N LYS A 161 1.20 12.98 6.81
CA LYS A 161 0.66 13.93 7.80
C LYS A 161 1.08 15.37 7.48
N GLN A 162 2.34 15.58 7.11
CA GLN A 162 2.83 16.92 6.74
C GLN A 162 2.14 17.44 5.48
N VAL A 163 2.05 16.62 4.42
CA VAL A 163 1.38 17.00 3.18
C VAL A 163 -0.10 17.30 3.44
N HIS A 164 -0.80 16.46 4.20
CA HIS A 164 -2.19 16.69 4.57
C HIS A 164 -2.36 18.01 5.37
N CYS A 165 -1.50 18.27 6.35
CA CYS A 165 -1.53 19.52 7.12
C CYS A 165 -1.34 20.75 6.23
N ILE A 166 -0.36 20.72 5.32
CA ILE A 166 -0.09 21.81 4.38
C ILE A 166 -1.28 21.99 3.42
N TYR A 167 -1.78 20.89 2.85
CA TYR A 167 -2.89 20.90 1.90
C TYR A 167 -4.18 21.42 2.52
N PHE A 168 -4.42 21.24 3.82
CA PHE A 168 -5.61 21.72 4.51
C PHE A 168 -5.37 22.94 5.42
N ASP A 169 -4.21 23.57 5.34
CA ASP A 169 -3.91 24.77 6.12
C ASP A 169 -4.89 25.91 5.78
N LYS A 170 -5.38 26.60 6.81
CA LYS A 170 -6.52 27.53 6.71
C LYS A 170 -6.14 28.93 6.22
N ASP A 171 -4.84 29.23 6.17
CA ASP A 171 -4.33 30.54 5.75
C ASP A 171 -4.26 30.71 4.22
N GLN A 172 -4.68 29.71 3.44
CA GLN A 172 -4.84 29.80 1.98
C GLN A 172 -6.34 29.88 1.61
N GLU A 173 -6.77 30.96 0.97
CA GLU A 173 -8.20 31.31 0.87
C GLU A 173 -9.07 30.38 -0.01
N ASP A 174 -8.49 29.60 -0.93
CA ASP A 174 -9.25 28.69 -1.82
C ASP A 174 -8.71 27.25 -1.83
N LEU A 175 -9.62 26.27 -1.80
CA LEU A 175 -9.29 24.84 -1.91
C LEU A 175 -9.01 24.41 -3.37
N VAL A 176 -9.46 25.20 -4.34
CA VAL A 176 -9.45 24.85 -5.78
C VAL A 176 -8.04 24.98 -6.39
N ASP A 177 -7.20 25.84 -5.82
CA ASP A 177 -5.83 26.09 -6.30
C ASP A 177 -4.77 25.25 -5.56
N ARG A 178 -5.19 24.36 -4.66
CA ARG A 178 -4.26 23.55 -3.85
C ARG A 178 -3.81 22.31 -4.59
N ASP A 179 -2.55 21.95 -4.34
CA ASP A 179 -1.89 20.81 -4.95
C ASP A 179 -1.10 20.04 -3.88
N VAL A 180 -1.24 18.72 -3.87
CA VAL A 180 -0.53 17.82 -2.95
C VAL A 180 0.91 17.51 -3.39
N ARG A 181 1.27 17.89 -4.61
CA ARG A 181 2.55 17.59 -5.27
C ARG A 181 3.66 18.58 -4.90
#